data_AF-A0A4Y7LI07-F1
#
_entry.id   AF-A0A4Y7LI07-F1
#
_cell.length_a   1.000
_cell.length_b   1.000
_cell.length_c   1.000
_cell.angle_alpha   90.00
_cell.angle_beta   90.00
_cell.angle_gamma   90.00
#
_symmetry.space_group_name_H-M   'P 1'
#
loop_
_entity.id
_entity.type
_entity.pdbx_description
1 polymer ?
#
loop_
_entity_poly.entity_id
_entity_poly.type
_entity_poly.pdbx_seq_one_letter_code
_entity_poly.pdbx_strand_id
1 'polypeptide(L)'
;MPKFTEFTCWILILIISVNEGLIEGIMTMKAVNKEIIKTIKVGNVETIDCYDIYRQPSLNHPLLCNHTIQMRPTLNPKGTKADISGTLELTQTWHKYGSCPEGTIPIRRKGKKL
;
A
#
# COMPACT_ATOMS: atom_id res chain seq x y z
N MET A 1 12.74 45.86 -20.75
CA MET A 1 11.70 44.80 -20.86
C MET A 1 12.29 43.42 -20.54
N PRO A 2 12.50 43.02 -19.26
CA PRO A 2 13.03 41.69 -18.93
C PRO A 2 12.11 40.81 -18.05
N LYS A 3 10.99 41.33 -17.55
CA LYS A 3 10.13 40.63 -16.58
C LYS A 3 9.22 39.56 -17.20
N PHE A 4 9.02 39.59 -18.52
CA PHE A 4 8.08 38.69 -19.21
C PHE A 4 8.72 37.33 -19.53
N THR A 5 10.02 37.31 -19.85
CA THR A 5 10.77 36.08 -20.14
C THR A 5 11.02 35.22 -18.91
N GLU A 6 11.08 35.84 -17.73
CA GLU A 6 11.22 35.15 -16.45
C GLU A 6 9.94 34.41 -16.07
N PHE A 7 8.79 35.05 -16.30
CA PHE A 7 7.47 34.49 -15.99
C PHE A 7 7.11 33.31 -16.90
N THR A 8 7.41 33.42 -18.21
CA THR A 8 7.17 32.31 -19.15
C THR A 8 8.07 31.11 -18.85
N CYS A 9 9.32 31.33 -18.43
CA CYS A 9 10.23 30.27 -18.03
C CYS A 9 9.74 29.55 -16.76
N TRP A 10 9.27 30.30 -15.76
CA TRP A 10 8.68 29.72 -14.55
C TRP A 10 7.42 28.89 -14.83
N ILE A 11 6.54 29.38 -15.72
CA ILE A 11 5.34 28.64 -16.14
C ILE A 11 5.73 27.34 -16.86
N LEU A 12 6.73 27.38 -17.74
CA LEU A 12 7.24 26.18 -18.43
C LEU A 12 7.83 25.17 -17.44
N ILE A 13 8.64 25.61 -16.48
CA ILE A 13 9.21 24.74 -15.44
C ILE A 13 8.10 24.07 -14.61
N LEU A 14 7.07 24.84 -14.20
CA LEU A 14 5.92 24.29 -13.48
C LEU A 14 5.18 23.21 -14.30
N ILE A 15 4.92 23.47 -15.58
CA ILE A 15 4.25 22.50 -16.46
C ILE A 15 5.09 21.22 -16.60
N ILE A 16 6.41 21.35 -16.77
CA ILE A 16 7.32 20.20 -16.88
C ILE A 16 7.31 19.38 -15.58
N SER A 17 7.47 20.03 -14.41
CA SER A 17 7.48 19.35 -13.11
C SER A 17 6.16 18.66 -12.77
N VAL A 18 5.02 19.26 -13.14
CA VAL A 18 3.69 18.64 -12.94
C VAL A 18 3.49 17.43 -13.86
N ASN A 19 3.93 17.52 -15.11
CA ASN A 19 3.82 16.41 -16.07
C ASN A 19 4.68 15.21 -15.65
N GLU A 20 5.90 15.44 -15.17
CA GLU A 20 6.79 14.39 -14.66
C GLU A 20 6.17 13.67 -13.45
N GLY A 21 5.73 14.43 -12.43
CA GLY A 21 5.07 13.85 -11.26
C GLY A 21 3.79 13.08 -11.56
N LEU A 22 2.99 13.53 -12.56
CA LEU A 22 1.79 12.82 -12.99
C LEU A 22 2.14 11.49 -13.68
N ILE A 23 3.14 11.49 -14.55
CA ILE A 23 3.59 10.29 -15.28
C ILE A 23 4.16 9.26 -14.30
N GLU A 24 4.99 9.70 -13.34
CA GLU A 24 5.51 8.84 -12.27
C GLU A 24 4.37 8.22 -11.44
N GLY A 25 3.36 9.01 -11.07
CA GLY A 25 2.18 8.52 -10.35
C GLY A 25 1.43 7.44 -11.12
N ILE A 26 1.20 7.64 -12.42
CA ILE A 26 0.51 6.66 -13.29
C ILE A 26 1.31 5.37 -13.44
N MET A 27 2.63 5.46 -13.65
CA MET A 27 3.49 4.27 -13.77
C MET A 27 3.53 3.48 -12.46
N THR A 28 3.64 4.16 -11.33
CA THR A 28 3.64 3.54 -9.99
C THR A 28 2.34 2.79 -9.72
N MET A 29 1.18 3.38 -10.06
CA MET A 29 -0.11 2.69 -9.94
C MET A 29 -0.23 1.45 -10.81
N LYS A 30 0.27 1.50 -12.06
CA LYS A 30 0.26 0.33 -12.97
C LYS A 30 1.16 -0.78 -12.45
N ALA A 31 2.34 -0.43 -11.93
CA ALA A 31 3.27 -1.38 -11.33
C ALA A 31 2.64 -2.06 -10.10
N VAL A 32 2.04 -1.29 -9.18
CA VAL A 32 1.34 -1.81 -8.02
C VAL A 32 0.24 -2.79 -8.41
N ASN A 33 -0.58 -2.46 -9.40
CA ASN A 33 -1.66 -3.36 -9.85
C ASN A 33 -1.14 -4.68 -10.44
N LYS A 34 0.08 -4.71 -10.98
CA LYS A 34 0.69 -5.92 -11.54
C LYS A 34 1.14 -6.89 -10.45
N GLU A 35 1.38 -6.43 -9.24
CA GLU A 35 1.87 -7.25 -8.12
C GLU A 35 0.74 -7.91 -7.31
N ILE A 36 -0.52 -7.67 -7.69
CA ILE A 36 -1.68 -8.29 -7.05
C ILE A 36 -1.69 -9.79 -7.38
N ILE A 37 -1.52 -10.62 -6.35
CA ILE A 37 -1.53 -12.09 -6.47
C ILE A 37 -2.97 -12.63 -6.51
N LYS A 38 -3.83 -12.07 -5.67
CA LYS A 38 -5.23 -12.47 -5.55
C LYS A 38 -6.08 -11.28 -5.16
N THR A 39 -7.31 -11.21 -5.69
CA THR A 39 -8.30 -10.22 -5.26
C THR A 39 -9.51 -10.92 -4.66
N ILE A 40 -9.94 -10.48 -3.49
CA ILE A 40 -11.16 -10.92 -2.80
C ILE A 40 -12.16 -9.76 -2.87
N LYS A 41 -13.32 -9.99 -3.50
CA LYS A 41 -14.39 -9.00 -3.62
C LYS A 41 -15.53 -9.33 -2.68
N VAL A 42 -15.91 -8.36 -1.86
CA VAL A 42 -17.09 -8.41 -1.00
C VAL A 42 -18.17 -7.54 -1.63
N GLY A 43 -18.94 -8.15 -2.53
CA GLY A 43 -19.90 -7.43 -3.37
C GLY A 43 -19.23 -6.27 -4.12
N ASN A 44 -19.88 -5.10 -4.11
CA ASN A 44 -19.38 -3.87 -4.74
C ASN A 44 -18.76 -2.87 -3.76
N VAL A 45 -18.65 -3.22 -2.48
CA VAL A 45 -18.32 -2.27 -1.40
C VAL A 45 -16.86 -2.36 -0.99
N GLU A 46 -16.32 -3.58 -0.95
CA GLU A 46 -14.98 -3.83 -0.45
C GLU A 46 -14.22 -4.76 -1.38
N THR A 47 -12.96 -4.41 -1.61
CA THR A 47 -12.01 -5.20 -2.39
C THR A 47 -10.72 -5.29 -1.61
N ILE A 48 -10.29 -6.51 -1.34
CA ILE A 48 -9.04 -6.83 -0.67
C ILE A 48 -8.11 -7.43 -1.73
N ASP A 49 -6.92 -6.86 -1.86
CA ASP A 49 -5.88 -7.38 -2.73
C ASP A 49 -4.79 -8.02 -1.89
N CYS A 50 -4.37 -9.22 -2.27
CA CYS A 50 -3.28 -9.96 -1.65
C CYS A 50 -1.99 -9.65 -2.39
N TYR A 51 -0.96 -9.25 -1.65
CA TYR A 51 0.37 -8.98 -2.16
C TYR A 51 1.39 -9.88 -1.47
N ASP A 52 2.48 -10.22 -2.17
CA ASP A 52 3.65 -10.80 -1.50
C ASP A 52 4.11 -9.87 -0.38
N ILE A 53 4.46 -10.44 0.78
CA ILE A 53 4.81 -9.67 1.98
C ILE A 53 5.93 -8.65 1.76
N TYR A 54 6.86 -8.94 0.84
CA TYR A 54 7.99 -8.06 0.49
C TYR A 54 7.67 -7.09 -0.65
N ARG A 55 6.59 -7.32 -1.40
CA ARG A 55 6.18 -6.50 -2.56
C ARG A 55 4.95 -5.64 -2.27
N GLN A 56 4.63 -5.44 -1.00
CA GLN A 56 3.51 -4.59 -0.64
C GLN A 56 3.81 -3.11 -0.98
N PRO A 57 2.80 -2.34 -1.42
CA PRO A 57 3.00 -0.94 -1.81
C PRO A 57 3.54 -0.03 -0.70
N SER A 58 3.31 -0.39 0.57
CA SER A 58 3.80 0.37 1.73
C SER A 58 5.33 0.38 1.84
N LEU A 59 6.02 -0.62 1.25
CA LEU A 59 7.49 -0.71 1.25
C LEU A 59 8.13 0.05 0.07
N ASN A 60 7.33 0.61 -0.85
CA ASN A 60 7.84 1.41 -1.98
C ASN A 60 8.29 2.82 -1.57
N HIS A 61 8.36 3.12 -0.28
CA HIS A 61 8.89 4.39 0.21
C HIS A 61 10.43 4.33 0.24
N PRO A 62 11.16 5.34 -0.25
CA PRO A 62 12.64 5.32 -0.28
C PRO A 62 13.30 5.06 1.08
N LEU A 63 12.68 5.54 2.17
CA LEU A 63 13.16 5.31 3.54
C LEU A 63 12.98 3.86 4.04
N LEU A 64 12.22 3.05 3.31
CA LEU A 64 11.96 1.64 3.62
C LEU A 64 12.70 0.69 2.67
N CYS A 65 13.59 1.23 1.82
CA CYS A 65 14.49 0.40 1.03
C CYS A 65 15.34 -0.48 1.95
N ASN A 66 15.35 -1.79 1.69
CA ASN A 66 16.03 -2.81 2.51
C ASN A 66 15.48 -2.98 3.94
N HIS A 67 14.26 -2.51 4.19
CA HIS A 67 13.59 -2.76 5.47
C HIS A 67 13.41 -4.27 5.70
N THR A 68 13.92 -4.77 6.83
CA THR A 68 13.71 -6.16 7.26
C THR A 68 12.40 -6.26 8.02
N ILE A 69 11.47 -7.05 7.50
CA ILE A 69 10.17 -7.28 8.13
C ILE A 69 10.36 -8.08 9.42
N GLN A 70 9.89 -7.53 10.53
CA GLN A 70 9.91 -8.21 11.82
C GLN A 70 8.73 -9.18 11.90
N MET A 71 9.02 -10.47 11.99
CA MET A 71 8.03 -11.52 12.14
C MET A 71 7.69 -11.75 13.61
N ARG A 72 6.54 -12.38 13.86
CA ARG A 72 6.16 -12.78 15.22
C ARG A 72 7.27 -13.64 15.83
N PRO A 73 7.81 -13.27 17.01
CA PRO A 73 8.85 -14.06 17.64
C PRO A 73 8.33 -15.44 18.05
N THR A 74 9.18 -16.45 17.94
CA THR A 74 8.89 -17.83 18.37
C THR A 74 8.92 -17.99 19.89
N LEU A 75 9.64 -17.11 20.59
CA LEU A 75 9.78 -17.12 22.04
C LEU A 75 9.07 -15.91 22.65
N ASN A 76 8.15 -16.17 23.58
CA ASN A 76 7.58 -15.11 24.40
C ASN A 76 8.64 -14.70 25.44
N PRO A 77 8.99 -13.42 25.55
CA PRO A 77 9.91 -12.97 26.59
C PRO A 77 9.33 -13.31 27.98
N LYS A 78 10.13 -13.97 28.83
CA LYS A 78 9.73 -14.29 30.21
C LYS A 78 9.36 -13.00 30.94
N GLY A 79 8.11 -12.87 31.38
CA GLY A 79 7.64 -11.74 32.19
C GLY A 79 6.42 -11.01 31.64
N THR A 80 6.11 -11.15 30.35
CA THR A 80 4.80 -10.75 29.83
C THR A 80 3.81 -11.88 30.10
N LYS A 81 2.99 -11.73 31.14
CA LYS A 81 1.73 -12.48 31.23
C LYS A 81 0.92 -12.07 30.01
N ALA A 82 0.90 -12.92 28.98
CA ALA A 82 -0.05 -12.80 27.89
C ALA A 82 -1.41 -13.23 28.42
N ASP A 83 -1.96 -12.45 29.36
CA ASP A 83 -3.35 -12.59 29.78
C ASP A 83 -4.22 -11.86 28.76
N ILE A 84 -4.20 -12.40 27.54
CA ILE A 84 -5.23 -12.15 26.55
C ILE A 84 -5.66 -13.54 26.09
N SER A 85 -6.22 -14.31 27.03
CA SER A 85 -7.23 -15.33 26.70
C SER A 85 -8.52 -14.65 26.26
N GLY A 86 -8.39 -13.78 25.28
CA GLY A 86 -9.46 -13.06 24.63
C GLY A 86 -9.14 -13.17 23.15
N THR A 87 -9.51 -14.30 22.56
CA THR A 87 -9.69 -14.39 21.11
C THR A 87 -10.84 -13.46 20.77
N LEU A 88 -10.60 -12.15 20.79
CA LEU A 88 -11.36 -11.23 19.97
C LEU A 88 -10.99 -11.64 18.55
N GLU A 89 -11.68 -12.67 18.05
CA GLU A 89 -11.74 -12.91 16.63
C GLU A 89 -12.38 -11.67 16.04
N LEU A 90 -11.53 -10.69 15.70
CA LEU A 90 -11.87 -9.55 14.88
C LEU A 90 -12.13 -10.10 13.47
N THR A 91 -13.24 -10.83 13.33
CA THR A 91 -13.67 -11.39 12.05
C THR A 91 -14.14 -10.23 11.19
N GLN A 92 -13.23 -9.69 10.38
CA GLN A 92 -13.62 -8.78 9.32
C GLN A 92 -14.51 -9.51 8.32
N THR A 93 -15.53 -8.82 7.78
CA THR A 93 -16.55 -9.42 6.90
C THR A 93 -15.96 -10.14 5.69
N TRP A 94 -14.85 -9.61 5.14
CA TRP A 94 -14.20 -10.18 3.95
C TRP A 94 -13.63 -11.59 4.15
N HIS A 95 -13.32 -12.00 5.39
CA HIS A 95 -12.83 -13.36 5.67
C HIS A 95 -13.81 -14.46 5.26
N LYS A 96 -15.12 -14.16 5.17
CA LYS A 96 -16.15 -15.08 4.66
C LYS A 96 -16.02 -15.38 3.17
N TYR A 97 -15.32 -14.52 2.43
CA TYR A 97 -15.16 -14.61 0.97
C TYR A 97 -13.82 -15.24 0.57
N GLY A 98 -12.97 -15.54 1.55
CA GLY A 98 -11.72 -16.27 1.38
C GLY A 98 -10.58 -15.68 2.18
N SER A 99 -9.40 -16.25 1.94
CA SER A 99 -8.13 -15.87 2.55
C SER A 99 -7.07 -15.58 1.50
N CYS A 100 -6.03 -14.84 1.90
CA CYS A 100 -4.82 -14.67 1.11
C CYS A 100 -3.93 -15.92 1.26
N PRO A 101 -3.19 -16.33 0.19
CA PRO A 101 -2.21 -17.42 0.27
C PRO A 101 -1.15 -17.18 1.35
N GLU A 102 -0.49 -18.26 1.79
CA GLU A 102 0.65 -18.14 2.69
C GLU A 102 1.79 -17.30 2.05
N GLY A 103 2.48 -16.52 2.87
CA GLY A 103 3.51 -15.57 2.39
C GLY A 103 2.95 -14.27 1.82
N THR A 104 1.63 -14.08 1.81
CA THR A 104 1.00 -12.87 1.29
C THR A 104 0.20 -12.14 2.37
N ILE A 105 -0.02 -10.83 2.18
CA ILE A 105 -0.78 -10.00 3.11
C ILE A 105 -2.03 -9.38 2.44
N PRO A 106 -3.18 -9.32 3.15
CA PRO A 106 -4.37 -8.65 2.66
C PRO A 106 -4.24 -7.13 2.80
N ILE A 107 -4.44 -6.39 1.71
CA ILE A 107 -4.50 -4.92 1.69
C ILE A 107 -5.85 -4.49 1.16
N ARG A 108 -6.60 -3.73 1.98
CA ARG A 108 -7.88 -3.16 1.54
C ARG A 108 -7.64 -2.03 0.55
N ARG A 109 -8.25 -2.13 -0.63
CA ARG A 109 -8.23 -1.06 -1.62
C ARG A 109 -9.01 0.14 -1.11
N LYS A 110 -8.39 1.34 -1.11
CA LYS A 110 -9.13 2.58 -0.84
C LYS A 110 -10.13 2.78 -1.99
N GLY A 111 -11.43 2.80 -1.67
CA GLY A 111 -12.43 3.24 -2.62
C GLY A 111 -12.16 4.68 -3.03
N LYS A 112 -12.55 5.07 -4.26
CA LYS A 112 -12.61 6.49 -4.61
C LYS A 112 -13.61 7.13 -3.64
N LYS A 113 -13.22 8.19 -2.93
CA LYS A 113 -14.21 9.10 -2.37
C LYS A 113 -14.90 9.72 -3.58
N LEU A 114 -16.21 9.46 -3.70
CA LEU A 114 -17.06 10.21 -4.63
C LEU A 114 -17.07 11.68 -4.21
#